data_AF-A0A957GIA9-F1
#
_entry.id   AF-A0A957GIA9-F1
#
_cell.length_a   1.000
_cell.length_b   1.000
_cell.length_c   1.000
_cell.angle_alpha   90.00
_cell.angle_beta   90.00
_cell.angle_gamma   90.00
#
_symmetry.space_group_name_H-M   'P 1'
#
loop_
_entity.id
_entity.type
_entity.pdbx_description
1 polymer ?
#
loop_
_entity_poly.entity_id
_entity_poly.type
_entity_poly.pdbx_seq_one_letter_code
_entity_poly.pdbx_strand_id
1 'polypeptide(L)' 'MSRFYAHRMIAAAEVADNLLPIGNIPATESQARPLTALEPEQQREAWQRLAAIWM' A
#
# COMPACT_ATOMS: atom_id res chain seq x y z
N MET A 1 -19.38 -8.02 -7.75
CA MET A 1 -18.23 -7.91 -6.81
C MET A 1 -18.58 -8.63 -5.53
N SER A 2 -17.67 -9.43 -4.97
CA SER A 2 -17.90 -10.08 -3.67
C SER A 2 -17.56 -9.14 -2.51
N ARG A 3 -18.15 -9.38 -1.34
CA ARG A 3 -17.84 -8.64 -0.10
C ARG A 3 -16.34 -8.67 0.22
N PHE A 4 -15.70 -9.84 0.07
CA PHE A 4 -14.26 -10.00 0.28
C PHE A 4 -13.42 -9.13 -0.66
N TYR A 5 -13.81 -9.07 -1.93
CA TYR A 5 -13.12 -8.21 -2.90
C TYR A 5 -13.25 -6.72 -2.53
N ALA A 6 -14.44 -6.29 -2.09
CA ALA A 6 -14.65 -4.91 -1.64
C ALA A 6 -13.76 -4.55 -0.43
N HIS A 7 -13.70 -5.40 0.60
CA HIS A 7 -12.81 -5.18 1.75
C HIS A 7 -11.34 -5.10 1.35
N ARG A 8 -10.92 -5.94 0.40
CA ARG A 8 -9.54 -5.93 -0.10
C ARG A 8 -9.19 -4.62 -0.81
N MET A 9 -10.12 -4.07 -1.59
CA MET A 9 -9.96 -2.77 -2.25
C MET A 9 -9.91 -1.62 -1.24
N ILE A 10 -10.73 -1.66 -0.18
CA ILE A 10 -10.70 -0.67 0.89
C ILE A 10 -9.33 -0.66 1.59
N ALA A 11 -8.85 -1.84 2.02
CA ALA A 11 -7.55 -1.94 2.68
C ALA A 11 -6.39 -1.45 1.78
N ALA A 12 -6.45 -1.71 0.48
CA ALA A 12 -5.46 -1.19 -0.46
C ALA A 12 -5.51 0.34 -0.62
N ALA A 13 -6.71 0.93 -0.58
CA ALA A 13 -6.85 2.38 -0.62
C ALA A 13 -6.32 3.05 0.65
N GLU A 14 -6.54 2.45 1.82
CA GLU A 14 -5.99 2.94 3.09
C GLU A 14 -4.45 2.96 3.10
N VAL A 15 -3.82 1.92 2.54
CA VAL A 15 -2.36 1.89 2.33
C VAL A 15 -1.93 3.01 1.38
N ALA A 16 -2.63 3.19 0.25
CA ALA A 16 -2.29 4.24 -0.71
C ALA A 16 -2.38 5.65 -0.10
N ASP A 17 -3.41 5.91 0.72
CA ASP A 17 -3.58 7.18 1.44
C ASP A 17 -2.44 7.42 2.44
N ASN A 18 -2.01 6.39 3.17
CA ASN A 18 -0.88 6.49 4.09
C ASN A 18 0.46 6.75 3.37
N LEU A 19 0.61 6.26 2.13
CA LEU A 19 1.81 6.47 1.31
C LEU A 19 1.77 7.77 0.49
N LEU A 20 0.60 8.39 0.31
CA LEU A 20 0.44 9.61 -0.48
C LEU A 20 1.39 10.76 -0.06
N PRO A 21 1.64 11.02 1.26
CA PRO A 21 2.54 12.10 1.68
C PRO A 21 4.00 11.91 1.26
N ILE A 22 4.43 10.68 0.96
CA ILE A 22 5.79 10.37 0.51
C ILE A 22 5.89 10.26 -1.03
N GLY A 23 4.81 10.58 -1.74
CA GLY A 23 4.78 10.70 -3.19
C GLY A 23 4.42 9.40 -3.90
N ASN A 24 5.42 8.52 -4.09
CA ASN A 24 5.19 7.28 -4.85
C ASN A 24 4.20 6.38 -4.10
N ILE A 25 3.21 5.81 -4.80
CA ILE A 25 2.19 4.92 -4.21
C ILE A 25 2.03 3.66 -5.06
N PRO A 26 1.51 2.56 -4.48
CA PRO A 26 1.18 1.36 -5.24
C PRO A 26 0.23 1.66 -6.40
N ALA A 27 0.57 1.19 -7.60
CA ALA A 27 -0.27 1.33 -8.80
C ALA A 27 -1.38 0.27 -8.85
N THR A 28 -1.23 -0.83 -8.11
CA THR A 28 -2.20 -1.93 -8.06
C THR A 28 -2.48 -2.38 -6.65
N GLU A 29 -3.68 -2.93 -6.43
CA GLU A 29 -4.05 -3.57 -5.17
C GLU A 29 -3.08 -4.70 -4.79
N SER A 30 -2.54 -5.44 -5.77
CA SER A 30 -1.57 -6.50 -5.51
C SER A 30 -0.24 -5.99 -4.93
N GLN A 31 0.17 -4.75 -5.25
CA GLN A 31 1.34 -4.11 -4.67
C GLN A 31 1.06 -3.59 -3.25
N ALA A 32 -0.18 -3.13 -2.98
CA ALA A 32 -0.59 -2.65 -1.66
C ALA A 32 -0.87 -3.79 -0.65
N ARG A 33 -1.34 -4.95 -1.13
CA ARG A 33 -1.77 -6.07 -0.27
C ARG A 33 -0.73 -6.54 0.75
N PRO A 34 0.57 -6.68 0.43
CA PRO A 34 1.56 -7.08 1.44
C PRO A 34 1.73 -6.06 2.56
N LEU A 35 1.42 -4.79 2.29
CA LEU A 35 1.58 -3.69 3.25
C LEU A 35 0.40 -3.61 4.22
N THR A 36 -0.77 -4.15 3.90
CA THR A 36 -1.96 -4.10 4.78
C THR A 36 -1.76 -4.85 6.10
N ALA A 37 -0.73 -5.69 6.20
CA ALA A 37 -0.37 -6.42 7.42
C ALA A 37 0.62 -5.68 8.33
N LEU A 38 1.07 -4.49 7.92
CA LEU A 38 2.05 -3.68 8.63
C LEU A 38 1.40 -2.45 9.25
N GLU A 39 1.97 -1.94 10.34
CA GLU A 39 1.57 -0.66 10.92
C GLU A 39 1.88 0.51 9.96
N PRO A 40 1.15 1.64 10.01
CA PRO A 40 1.28 2.74 9.04
C PRO A 40 2.71 3.26 8.85
N GLU A 41 3.50 3.34 9.91
CA GLU A 41 4.92 3.74 9.86
C GLU A 41 5.76 2.70 9.10
N GLN A 42 5.52 1.42 9.36
CA GLN A 42 6.22 0.30 8.73
C GLN A 42 5.87 0.17 7.25
N GLN A 43 4.63 0.49 6.86
CA GLN A 43 4.22 0.55 5.46
C GLN A 43 5.06 1.58 4.69
N ARG A 44 5.22 2.79 5.24
CA ARG A 44 6.01 3.87 4.65
C ARG A 44 7.48 3.47 4.51
N GLU A 45 8.06 2.91 5.56
CA GLU A 45 9.45 2.44 5.55
C GLU A 45 9.69 1.32 4.52
N ALA A 46 8.82 0.30 4.51
CA ALA A 46 8.91 -0.80 3.57
C ALA A 46 8.77 -0.32 2.12
N TRP A 47 7.86 0.62 1.85
CA TRP A 47 7.66 1.18 0.53
C TRP A 47 8.84 2.01 0.04
N GLN A 48 9.43 2.84 0.91
CA GLN A 48 10.62 3.63 0.57
C GLN A 48 11.83 2.75 0.23
N ARG A 49 12.04 1.64 0.96
CA ARG A 49 13.11 0.68 0.65
C ARG A 49 12.95 0.04 -0.73
N LEU A 50 11.71 -0.28 -1.11
CA LEU A 50 11.43 -0.80 -2.45
C LEU A 50 11.61 0.28 -3.52
N ALA A 51 11.05 1.48 -3.32
CA ALA A 51 11.19 2.59 -4.26
C ALA A 51 12.66 2.94 -4.53
N ALA A 52 13.53 2.84 -3.53
CA ALA A 52 14.97 3.04 -3.68
C ALA A 52 15.69 1.99 -4.55
N ILE A 53 15.08 0.81 -4.76
CA ILE A 53 15.63 -0.24 -5.64
C ILE A 53 15.26 0.02 -7.12
N TRP A 54 14.24 0.83 -7.39
CA TRP A 54 13.72 1.11 -8.74
C TRP A 54 13.99 2.54 -9.23
N MET A 55 14.75 3.34 -8.47
CA MET A 55 15.38 4.59 -8.95
C MET A 55 16.80 4.30 -9.46
#